data_AF-A0A7Y6CG98-F1
#
_entry.id   AF-A0A7Y6CG98-F1
#
_cell.length_a   1.000
_cell.length_b   1.000
_cell.length_c   1.000
_cell.angle_alpha   90.00
_cell.angle_beta   90.00
_cell.angle_gamma   90.00
#
_symmetry.space_group_name_H-M   'P 1'
#
loop_
_entity.id
_entity.type
_entity.pdbx_description
1 polymer ?
#
loop_
_entity_poly.entity_id
_entity_poly.type
_entity_poly.pdbx_seq_one_letter_code
_entity_poly.pdbx_strand_id
1 'polypeptide(L)'
;MRAGLAAVVAALAGAAALAPAGGATNECHGIQACIRVVGPWVVVPARGKALYLLTCPAGRSVVAGLDAQVTSRDVRVEFEGRIGAPVQPGVTTTRYALFRAVSISGRIQAFQPLLGCVPAQGGGGRSTVSAFVSPPGQSPEYRSRITLLTPGSVGFVSVACQGRERLVDSWHALAFRTKKPPPLSNAGRVEASTVVVGKKVVLSATASDGLSIDAHAIVQVGAECAP
;
A
#
# COMPACT_ATOMS: atom_id res chain seq x y z
N MET A 1 -5.34 40.70 41.73
CA MET A 1 -5.46 40.29 40.30
C MET A 1 -4.07 39.97 39.71
N ARG A 2 -3.42 38.86 40.10
CA ARG A 2 -2.15 38.41 39.47
C ARG A 2 -1.97 36.88 39.40
N ALA A 3 -2.86 36.10 40.01
CA ALA A 3 -2.76 34.63 40.04
C ALA A 3 -3.51 33.92 38.88
N GLY A 4 -4.36 34.63 38.13
CA GLY A 4 -5.19 34.02 37.08
C GLY A 4 -4.51 33.85 35.72
N LEU A 5 -3.42 34.58 35.44
CA LEU A 5 -2.80 34.58 34.10
C LEU A 5 -1.81 33.42 33.89
N ALA A 6 -1.24 32.87 34.95
CA ALA A 6 -0.20 31.83 34.85
C ALA A 6 -0.78 30.43 34.53
N ALA A 7 -2.05 30.17 34.87
CA ALA A 7 -2.68 28.87 34.66
C ALA A 7 -3.11 28.64 33.19
N VAL A 8 -3.33 29.69 32.41
CA VAL A 8 -3.80 29.58 31.02
C VAL A 8 -2.66 29.28 30.05
N VAL A 9 -1.44 29.72 30.33
CA VAL A 9 -0.28 29.51 29.44
C VAL A 9 0.26 28.06 29.50
N ALA A 10 0.14 27.39 30.65
CA ALA A 10 0.57 25.99 30.80
C ALA A 10 -0.36 24.97 30.10
N ALA A 11 -1.63 25.33 29.88
CA ALA A 11 -2.60 24.44 29.23
C ALA A 11 -2.48 24.41 27.69
N LEU A 12 -1.82 25.41 27.08
CA LEU A 12 -1.66 25.52 25.62
C LEU A 12 -0.41 24.83 25.06
N ALA A 13 0.55 24.45 25.91
CA ALA A 13 1.79 23.80 25.47
C ALA A 13 1.65 22.27 25.25
N GLY A 14 0.58 21.64 25.77
CA GLY A 14 0.38 20.18 25.67
C GLY A 14 -0.34 19.69 24.41
N ALA A 15 -0.93 20.58 23.61
CA ALA A 15 -1.80 20.18 22.50
C ALA A 15 -1.08 19.97 21.16
N ALA A 16 0.21 20.32 21.04
CA ALA A 16 0.94 20.22 19.78
C ALA A 16 1.49 18.81 19.45
N ALA A 17 1.40 17.85 20.38
CA ALA A 17 2.04 16.53 20.22
C ALA A 17 1.12 15.42 19.69
N LEU A 18 -0.14 15.71 19.34
CA LEU A 18 -1.12 14.69 18.90
C LEU A 18 -1.68 14.93 17.49
N ALA A 19 -1.10 15.84 16.70
CA ALA A 19 -1.48 15.96 15.30
C ALA A 19 -1.03 14.68 14.57
N PRO A 20 -1.96 13.86 14.01
CA PRO A 20 -1.56 12.75 13.16
C PRO A 20 -0.74 13.32 12.01
N ALA A 21 0.38 12.66 11.68
CA ALA A 21 1.26 13.04 10.57
C ALA A 21 0.59 12.77 9.21
N GLY A 22 -0.51 13.48 8.91
CA GLY A 22 -1.14 13.52 7.60
C GLY A 22 -0.72 14.79 6.87
N GLY A 23 0.37 14.72 6.11
CA GLY A 23 0.76 15.79 5.19
C GLY A 23 -0.18 15.91 3.99
N ALA A 24 -0.13 17.05 3.29
CA ALA A 24 -0.70 17.15 1.95
C ALA A 24 -0.03 16.11 1.05
N THR A 25 -0.83 15.27 0.40
CA THR A 25 -0.32 14.21 -0.49
C THR A 25 -0.18 14.75 -1.91
N ASN A 26 0.79 14.21 -2.64
CA ASN A 26 1.29 14.76 -3.91
C ASN A 26 1.16 13.78 -5.07
N GLU A 27 0.43 12.68 -4.91
CA GLU A 27 0.26 11.63 -5.92
C GLU A 27 -0.40 12.15 -7.22
N CYS A 28 -1.14 13.26 -7.16
CA CYS A 28 -1.72 13.94 -8.31
C CYS A 28 -1.13 15.34 -8.57
N HIS A 29 -0.11 15.75 -7.83
CA HIS A 29 0.46 17.09 -7.97
C HIS A 29 1.08 17.26 -9.36
N GLY A 30 0.64 18.27 -10.11
CA GLY A 30 1.12 18.54 -11.47
C GLY A 30 0.53 17.67 -12.58
N ILE A 31 -0.47 16.81 -12.28
CA ILE A 31 -1.10 15.90 -13.26
C ILE A 31 -2.53 16.36 -13.56
N GLN A 32 -2.77 16.85 -14.78
CA GLN A 32 -4.04 17.49 -15.17
C GLN A 32 -5.25 16.53 -15.16
N ALA A 33 -5.07 15.26 -15.56
CA ALA A 33 -6.13 14.26 -15.64
C ALA A 33 -5.89 13.11 -14.66
N CYS A 34 -5.76 13.44 -13.37
CA CYS A 34 -5.42 12.49 -12.32
C CYS A 34 -6.65 11.96 -11.57
N ILE A 35 -6.77 10.64 -11.52
CA ILE A 35 -7.69 9.92 -10.65
C ILE A 35 -6.93 9.56 -9.37
N ARG A 36 -7.34 10.17 -8.26
CA ARG A 36 -6.80 9.86 -6.94
C ARG A 36 -7.33 8.52 -6.43
N VAL A 37 -6.43 7.60 -6.11
CA VAL A 37 -6.77 6.29 -5.53
C VAL A 37 -6.15 6.19 -4.15
N VAL A 38 -7.00 6.16 -3.13
CA VAL A 38 -6.58 6.05 -1.73
C VAL A 38 -6.72 4.59 -1.29
N GLY A 39 -5.61 4.00 -0.87
CA GLY A 39 -5.57 2.64 -0.32
C GLY A 39 -6.05 2.56 1.13
N PRO A 40 -6.13 1.34 1.68
CA PRO A 40 -6.38 1.14 3.11
C PRO A 40 -5.16 1.51 3.96
N TRP A 41 -5.33 1.65 5.26
CA TRP A 41 -4.20 1.73 6.20
C TRP A 41 -3.58 0.35 6.38
N VAL A 42 -2.42 0.13 5.77
CA VAL A 42 -1.65 -1.10 5.81
C VAL A 42 -0.80 -1.14 7.07
N VAL A 43 -0.89 -2.23 7.81
CA VAL A 43 -0.12 -2.45 9.05
C VAL A 43 1.32 -2.81 8.69
N VAL A 44 2.25 -2.10 9.31
CA VAL A 44 3.69 -2.40 9.29
C VAL A 44 4.04 -3.09 10.59
N PRO A 45 4.47 -4.36 10.56
CA PRO A 45 4.80 -5.09 11.78
C PRO A 45 6.02 -4.45 12.48
N ALA A 46 6.11 -4.68 13.79
CA ALA A 46 7.25 -4.27 14.61
C ALA A 46 8.59 -4.82 14.09
N ARG A 47 8.57 -6.02 13.50
CA ARG A 47 9.71 -6.65 12.85
C ARG A 47 9.27 -7.17 11.49
N GLY A 48 10.07 -6.94 10.46
CA GLY A 48 9.78 -7.36 9.09
C GLY A 48 9.32 -6.23 8.19
N LYS A 49 8.66 -6.59 7.10
CA LYS A 49 8.18 -5.68 6.05
C LYS A 49 6.70 -5.92 5.77
N ALA A 50 5.99 -4.87 5.38
CA ALA A 50 4.66 -4.95 4.80
C ALA A 50 4.73 -4.72 3.30
N LEU A 51 4.00 -5.52 2.52
CA LEU A 51 3.92 -5.44 1.06
C LEU A 51 2.45 -5.30 0.67
N TYR A 52 2.08 -4.26 -0.05
CA TYR A 52 0.70 -4.03 -0.45
C TYR A 52 0.61 -3.57 -1.90
N LEU A 53 -0.10 -4.33 -2.73
CA LEU A 53 -0.36 -3.99 -4.12
C LEU A 53 -1.61 -3.13 -4.21
N LEU A 54 -1.44 -1.89 -4.67
CA LEU A 54 -2.55 -0.98 -4.97
C LEU A 54 -2.70 -0.87 -6.49
N THR A 55 -3.94 -0.92 -6.96
CA THR A 55 -4.27 -0.97 -8.38
C THR A 55 -5.16 0.22 -8.75
N CYS A 56 -4.89 0.85 -9.87
CA CYS A 56 -5.74 1.85 -10.48
C CYS A 56 -7.13 1.27 -10.84
N PRO A 57 -8.20 2.09 -10.84
CA PRO A 57 -9.53 1.65 -11.22
C PRO A 57 -9.59 1.00 -12.59
N ALA A 58 -10.57 0.12 -12.76
CA ALA A 58 -10.86 -0.49 -14.07
C ALA A 58 -11.10 0.60 -15.12
N GLY A 59 -10.67 0.35 -16.36
CA GLY A 59 -10.77 1.30 -17.47
C GLY A 59 -9.42 1.90 -17.83
N ARG A 60 -8.59 1.10 -18.53
CA ARG A 60 -7.29 1.47 -19.15
C ARG A 60 -6.56 2.63 -18.46
N SER A 61 -6.43 2.63 -17.14
CA SER A 61 -5.71 3.65 -16.40
C SER A 61 -4.41 3.06 -15.86
N VAL A 62 -3.42 3.93 -15.70
CA VAL A 62 -2.06 3.54 -15.36
C VAL A 62 -1.52 4.46 -14.28
N VAL A 63 -0.58 3.96 -13.49
CA VAL A 63 0.06 4.72 -12.41
C VAL A 63 0.93 5.82 -13.01
N ALA A 64 0.70 7.06 -12.57
CA ALA A 64 1.46 8.25 -12.94
C ALA A 64 2.01 9.03 -11.74
N GLY A 65 1.52 8.74 -10.53
CA GLY A 65 2.05 9.30 -9.30
C GLY A 65 1.88 8.35 -8.12
N LEU A 66 2.79 8.48 -7.15
CA LEU A 66 2.91 7.62 -5.99
C LEU A 66 3.13 8.49 -4.75
N ASP A 67 2.40 8.19 -3.69
CA ASP A 67 2.65 8.79 -2.38
C ASP A 67 2.21 7.84 -1.27
N ALA A 68 2.60 8.12 -0.03
CA ALA A 68 2.16 7.40 1.15
C ALA A 68 1.98 8.34 2.34
N GLN A 69 0.89 8.18 3.09
CA GLN A 69 0.78 8.73 4.43
C GLN A 69 1.27 7.70 5.46
N VAL A 70 1.80 8.15 6.59
CA VAL A 70 2.37 7.27 7.63
C VAL A 70 1.91 7.68 9.01
N THR A 71 1.77 6.71 9.93
CA THR A 71 1.43 7.01 11.33
C THR A 71 2.62 7.55 12.13
N SER A 72 3.85 7.30 11.67
CA SER A 72 5.09 7.77 12.27
C SER A 72 6.13 8.04 11.18
N ARG A 73 7.07 8.96 11.46
CA ARG A 73 8.26 9.20 10.63
C ARG A 73 9.23 8.02 10.61
N ASP A 74 9.06 7.06 11.51
CA ASP A 74 9.83 5.81 11.56
C ASP A 74 9.38 4.80 10.49
N VAL A 75 8.30 5.07 9.77
CA VAL A 75 7.87 4.22 8.66
C VAL A 75 8.59 4.66 7.40
N ARG A 76 9.41 3.76 6.85
CA ARG A 76 10.04 3.95 5.54
C ARG A 76 9.21 3.22 4.51
N VAL A 77 8.64 3.96 3.57
CA VAL A 77 7.87 3.42 2.45
C VAL A 77 8.71 3.55 1.18
N GLU A 78 8.82 2.45 0.47
CA GLU A 78 9.39 2.32 -0.86
C GLU A 78 8.30 1.90 -1.82
N PHE A 79 8.44 2.34 -3.07
CA PHE A 79 7.48 2.03 -4.11
C PHE A 79 8.18 1.29 -5.23
N GLU A 80 7.74 0.07 -5.47
CA GLU A 80 8.08 -0.62 -6.70
C GLU A 80 7.03 -0.26 -7.74
N GLY A 81 7.21 0.92 -8.32
CA GLY A 81 6.50 1.35 -9.51
C GLY A 81 7.32 0.97 -10.73
N ARG A 82 6.71 0.29 -11.70
CA ARG A 82 7.28 0.19 -13.06
C ARG A 82 7.09 1.52 -13.80
N ILE A 83 7.60 2.59 -13.21
CA ILE A 83 7.59 3.94 -13.74
C ILE A 83 8.89 4.09 -14.52
N GLY A 84 8.93 3.54 -15.72
CA GLY A 84 10.07 3.75 -16.60
C GLY A 84 10.04 5.19 -17.15
N ALA A 85 11.21 5.79 -17.28
CA ALA A 85 11.39 7.04 -18.00
C ALA A 85 11.64 6.74 -19.50
N PRO A 86 11.03 7.50 -20.43
CA PRO A 86 10.05 8.55 -20.22
C PRO A 86 8.67 7.97 -19.87
N VAL A 87 7.95 8.63 -18.95
CA VAL A 87 6.52 8.38 -18.71
C VAL A 87 5.73 8.91 -19.91
N GLN A 88 5.71 8.13 -20.97
CA GLN A 88 4.88 8.33 -22.15
C GLN A 88 3.88 7.17 -22.23
N PRO A 89 2.59 7.46 -22.48
CA PRO A 89 1.60 6.43 -22.76
C PRO A 89 2.09 5.48 -23.87
N GLY A 90 2.26 4.21 -23.51
CA GLY A 90 2.77 3.16 -24.41
C GLY A 90 4.25 2.80 -24.25
N VAL A 91 5.02 3.50 -23.40
CA VAL A 91 6.46 3.20 -23.19
C VAL A 91 6.73 2.55 -21.82
N THR A 92 6.11 2.98 -20.71
CA THR A 92 6.01 2.18 -19.45
C THR A 92 5.14 2.85 -18.40
N THR A 93 3.99 2.25 -18.09
CA THR A 93 3.23 2.50 -16.85
C THR A 93 2.32 1.28 -16.58
N THR A 94 2.48 0.61 -15.44
CA THR A 94 1.59 -0.48 -14.99
C THR A 94 0.28 0.06 -14.44
N ARG A 95 -0.72 -0.81 -14.30
CA ARG A 95 -2.01 -0.47 -13.65
C ARG A 95 -1.95 -0.51 -12.13
N TYR A 96 -0.81 -0.85 -11.56
CA TYR A 96 -0.62 -1.07 -10.14
C TYR A 96 0.78 -0.62 -9.73
N ALA A 97 0.98 -0.45 -8.42
CA ALA A 97 2.28 -0.34 -7.79
C ALA A 97 2.32 -1.16 -6.50
N LEU A 98 3.47 -1.77 -6.22
CA LEU A 98 3.71 -2.50 -4.99
C LEU A 98 4.37 -1.57 -3.98
N PHE A 99 3.72 -1.37 -2.85
CA PHE A 99 4.23 -0.56 -1.75
C PHE A 99 4.91 -1.48 -0.75
N ARG A 100 6.17 -1.19 -0.43
CA ARG A 100 6.95 -1.88 0.58
C ARG A 100 7.16 -0.92 1.74
N ALA A 101 6.86 -1.34 2.96
CA ALA A 101 7.11 -0.54 4.15
C ALA A 101 7.81 -1.31 5.25
N VAL A 102 8.70 -0.63 5.97
CA VAL A 102 9.39 -1.15 7.17
C VAL A 102 9.31 -0.12 8.31
N SER A 103 9.25 -0.61 9.55
CA SER A 103 9.30 0.22 10.75
C SER A 103 10.71 0.20 11.33
N ILE A 104 11.35 1.36 11.46
CA ILE A 104 12.71 1.45 12.03
C ILE A 104 12.71 1.59 13.55
N SER A 105 11.56 1.88 14.17
CA SER A 105 11.45 2.01 15.64
C SER A 105 11.14 0.70 16.35
N GLY A 106 10.98 -0.41 15.62
CA GLY A 106 10.64 -1.71 16.22
C GLY A 106 9.21 -1.78 16.79
N ARG A 107 8.36 -0.80 16.47
CA ARG A 107 6.94 -0.76 16.88
C ARG A 107 6.03 -1.04 15.70
N ILE A 108 4.85 -1.60 15.98
CA ILE A 108 3.79 -1.69 14.98
C ILE A 108 3.42 -0.26 14.56
N GLN A 109 3.33 -0.04 13.25
CA GLN A 109 2.95 1.23 12.64
C GLN A 109 1.96 0.96 11.49
N ALA A 110 1.52 2.00 10.80
CA ALA A 110 0.79 1.84 9.56
C ALA A 110 1.17 2.91 8.54
N PHE A 111 0.90 2.60 7.27
CA PHE A 111 0.95 3.56 6.18
C PHE A 111 -0.30 3.43 5.31
N GLN A 112 -0.66 4.50 4.61
CA GLN A 112 -1.75 4.51 3.63
C GLN A 112 -1.14 4.77 2.25
N PRO A 113 -1.16 3.79 1.32
CA PRO A 113 -0.67 3.98 -0.04
C PRO A 113 -1.63 4.84 -0.85
N LEU A 114 -1.09 5.71 -1.69
CA LEU A 114 -1.85 6.55 -2.62
C LEU A 114 -1.30 6.41 -4.04
N LEU A 115 -2.20 6.29 -5.02
CA LEU A 115 -1.87 6.38 -6.44
C LEU A 115 -2.52 7.60 -7.07
N GLY A 116 -1.77 8.27 -7.93
CA GLY A 116 -2.31 9.08 -9.00
C GLY A 116 -2.39 8.23 -10.26
N CYS A 117 -3.59 8.04 -10.79
CA CYS A 117 -3.83 7.25 -11.99
C CYS A 117 -4.28 8.15 -13.15
N VAL A 118 -3.76 7.93 -14.34
CA VAL A 118 -4.17 8.66 -15.56
C VAL A 118 -4.76 7.69 -16.58
N PRO A 119 -5.69 8.13 -17.45
CA PRO A 119 -6.11 7.34 -18.60
C PRO A 119 -4.91 7.03 -19.50
N ALA A 120 -4.77 5.79 -19.96
CA ALA A 120 -3.65 5.34 -20.81
C ALA A 120 -3.75 5.83 -22.27
N GLN A 121 -4.51 6.88 -22.55
CA GLN A 121 -4.68 7.42 -23.90
C GLN A 121 -3.70 8.58 -24.15
N GLY A 122 -2.83 8.41 -25.14
CA GLY A 122 -2.17 9.52 -25.85
C GLY A 122 -0.72 9.83 -25.41
N GLY A 123 0.25 9.43 -26.23
CA GLY A 123 1.62 9.94 -26.12
C GLY A 123 2.67 9.13 -26.87
N GLY A 124 2.39 8.75 -28.12
CA GLY A 124 3.38 8.17 -29.02
C GLY A 124 4.36 9.23 -29.52
N GLY A 125 5.31 9.64 -28.67
CA GLY A 125 6.50 10.38 -29.10
C GLY A 125 7.65 9.41 -29.28
N ARG A 126 8.22 9.33 -30.49
CA ARG A 126 9.45 8.54 -30.70
C ARG A 126 10.60 9.21 -29.96
N SER A 127 11.22 8.50 -29.03
CA SER A 127 12.51 8.90 -28.47
C SER A 127 13.59 8.81 -29.56
N THR A 128 14.36 9.87 -29.77
CA THR A 128 15.41 9.97 -30.79
C THR A 128 16.79 9.53 -30.29
N VAL A 129 16.87 8.94 -29.09
CA VAL A 129 18.14 8.47 -28.53
C VAL A 129 18.43 7.05 -29.02
N SER A 130 19.42 6.90 -29.90
CA SER A 130 19.97 5.60 -30.25
C SER A 130 21.09 5.23 -29.28
N ALA A 131 20.89 4.15 -28.53
CA ALA A 131 21.91 3.48 -27.75
C ALA A 131 21.72 1.98 -27.90
N PHE A 132 22.80 1.23 -28.14
CA PHE A 132 22.75 -0.23 -28.12
C PHE A 132 22.72 -0.70 -26.66
N VAL A 133 21.52 -0.83 -26.12
CA VAL A 133 21.27 -1.39 -24.79
C VAL A 133 20.52 -2.69 -24.97
N SER A 134 20.98 -3.76 -24.33
CA SER A 134 20.20 -5.00 -24.27
C SER A 134 18.90 -4.71 -23.50
N PRO A 135 17.72 -5.02 -24.06
CA PRO A 135 16.47 -4.76 -23.36
C PRO A 135 16.44 -5.57 -22.06
N PRO A 136 15.92 -5.00 -20.96
CA PRO A 136 15.71 -5.77 -19.73
C PRO A 136 14.80 -6.96 -20.00
N GLY A 137 15.01 -8.06 -19.26
CA GLY A 137 14.12 -9.22 -19.29
C GLY A 137 12.67 -8.86 -18.94
N GLN A 138 11.73 -9.75 -19.26
CA GLN A 138 10.31 -9.54 -18.92
C GLN A 138 10.14 -9.37 -17.41
N SER A 139 9.45 -8.31 -17.00
CA SER A 139 9.24 -8.00 -15.58
C SER A 139 8.25 -8.98 -14.92
N PRO A 140 8.49 -9.42 -13.67
CA PRO A 140 7.59 -10.32 -12.93
C PRO A 140 6.23 -9.70 -12.66
N GLU A 141 5.14 -10.38 -13.04
CA GLU A 141 3.76 -9.91 -12.83
C GLU A 141 3.33 -10.06 -11.36
N TYR A 142 2.70 -9.03 -10.81
CA TYR A 142 2.16 -9.07 -9.45
C TYR A 142 0.67 -9.35 -9.46
N ARG A 143 0.25 -10.33 -8.66
CA ARG A 143 -1.16 -10.72 -8.53
C ARG A 143 -1.54 -10.65 -7.06
N SER A 144 -2.71 -10.10 -6.74
CA SER A 144 -3.21 -10.07 -5.37
C SER A 144 -4.71 -10.32 -5.27
N ARG A 145 -5.14 -10.77 -4.10
CA ARG A 145 -6.56 -10.86 -3.70
C ARG A 145 -6.71 -10.42 -2.25
N ILE A 146 -7.91 -9.99 -1.89
CA ILE A 146 -8.23 -9.52 -0.55
C ILE A 146 -9.37 -10.36 0.03
N THR A 147 -9.28 -10.68 1.31
CA THR A 147 -10.42 -11.15 2.12
C THR A 147 -10.79 -10.09 3.16
N LEU A 148 -12.09 -9.93 3.41
CA LEU A 148 -12.61 -9.13 4.52
C LEU A 148 -12.68 -10.00 5.77
N LEU A 149 -12.38 -9.41 6.92
CA LEU A 149 -12.52 -10.06 8.22
C LEU A 149 -13.51 -9.28 9.08
N THR A 150 -14.46 -10.01 9.65
CA THR A 150 -15.37 -9.53 10.71
C THR A 150 -14.93 -10.12 12.05
N PRO A 151 -15.40 -9.59 13.19
CA PRO A 151 -15.09 -10.17 14.51
C PRO A 151 -15.45 -11.66 14.56
N GLY A 152 -14.55 -12.48 15.12
CA GLY A 152 -14.71 -13.93 15.24
C GLY A 152 -14.61 -14.74 13.93
N SER A 153 -14.35 -14.09 12.79
CA SER A 153 -14.34 -14.75 11.49
C SER A 153 -13.00 -15.41 11.14
N VAL A 154 -13.08 -16.44 10.30
CA VAL A 154 -11.94 -17.02 9.59
C VAL A 154 -12.14 -16.81 8.10
N GLY A 155 -11.15 -16.21 7.45
CA GLY A 155 -11.13 -15.95 6.01
C GLY A 155 -10.10 -16.83 5.31
N PHE A 156 -10.47 -17.35 4.14
CA PHE A 156 -9.57 -18.06 3.25
C PHE A 156 -9.60 -17.42 1.86
N VAL A 157 -8.43 -17.16 1.30
CA VAL A 157 -8.31 -16.66 -0.07
C VAL A 157 -7.02 -17.18 -0.68
N SER A 158 -7.00 -17.32 -2.00
CA SER A 158 -5.80 -17.76 -2.70
C SER A 158 -5.57 -16.99 -3.98
N VAL A 159 -4.30 -16.90 -4.35
CA VAL A 159 -3.82 -16.30 -5.58
C VAL A 159 -2.83 -17.26 -6.23
N ALA A 160 -2.79 -17.32 -7.56
CA ALA A 160 -1.91 -18.22 -8.29
C ALA A 160 -1.31 -17.52 -9.51
N CYS A 161 -0.12 -17.94 -9.88
CA CYS A 161 0.47 -17.61 -11.18
C CYS A 161 -0.25 -18.36 -12.31
N GLN A 162 -0.30 -17.75 -13.49
CA GLN A 162 -0.94 -18.32 -14.68
C GLN A 162 -0.06 -19.38 -15.35
N GLY A 163 -0.63 -20.12 -16.31
CA GLY A 163 -0.08 -21.38 -16.87
C GLY A 163 1.44 -21.50 -16.91
N ARG A 164 2.11 -20.71 -17.76
CA ARG A 164 3.58 -20.78 -17.94
C ARG A 164 4.37 -20.04 -16.87
N GLU A 165 3.74 -19.14 -16.13
CA GLU A 165 4.41 -18.36 -15.10
C GLU A 165 4.90 -19.26 -13.94
N ARG A 166 6.01 -18.89 -13.32
CA ARG A 166 6.57 -19.47 -12.10
C ARG A 166 6.34 -18.52 -10.92
N LEU A 167 5.93 -19.06 -9.79
CA LEU A 167 5.91 -18.33 -8.52
C LEU A 167 7.36 -18.05 -8.07
N VAL A 168 7.70 -16.78 -7.92
CA VAL A 168 9.03 -16.32 -7.49
C VAL A 168 9.01 -15.91 -6.03
N ASP A 169 8.00 -15.13 -5.63
CA ASP A 169 7.81 -14.70 -4.25
C ASP A 169 6.32 -14.63 -3.91
N SER A 170 6.01 -14.54 -2.61
CA SER A 170 4.66 -14.41 -2.09
C SER A 170 4.64 -13.51 -0.87
N TRP A 171 3.51 -12.84 -0.63
CA TRP A 171 3.34 -12.00 0.55
C TRP A 171 1.91 -12.02 1.06
N HIS A 172 1.73 -11.51 2.26
CA HIS A 172 0.44 -11.04 2.74
C HIS A 172 0.59 -9.73 3.51
N ALA A 173 -0.50 -8.98 3.62
CA ALA A 173 -0.54 -7.76 4.42
C ALA A 173 -1.91 -7.56 5.05
N LEU A 174 -1.90 -7.23 6.34
CA LEU A 174 -3.06 -6.75 7.08
C LEU A 174 -3.27 -5.27 6.78
N ALA A 175 -4.52 -4.87 6.54
CA ALA A 175 -4.88 -3.48 6.37
C ALA A 175 -6.30 -3.19 6.90
N PHE A 176 -6.61 -1.91 7.10
CA PHE A 176 -7.92 -1.44 7.58
C PHE A 176 -8.50 -0.42 6.60
N ARG A 177 -9.74 -0.63 6.15
CA ARG A 177 -10.41 0.26 5.19
C ARG A 177 -11.09 1.44 5.89
N THR A 178 -10.30 2.22 6.61
CA THR A 178 -10.75 3.40 7.35
C THR A 178 -10.24 4.68 6.70
N LYS A 179 -10.98 5.78 6.85
CA LYS A 179 -10.53 7.11 6.36
C LYS A 179 -9.37 7.67 7.17
N LYS A 180 -9.39 7.45 8.49
CA LYS A 180 -8.36 7.89 9.43
C LYS A 180 -7.44 6.71 9.81
N PRO A 181 -6.22 6.98 10.30
CA PRO A 181 -5.37 5.94 10.87
C PRO A 181 -6.14 5.06 11.87
N PRO A 182 -6.11 3.73 11.72
CA PRO A 182 -6.79 2.82 12.64
C PRO A 182 -6.04 2.75 13.98
N PRO A 183 -6.73 2.44 15.08
CA PRO A 183 -6.07 2.05 16.31
C PRO A 183 -5.22 0.80 16.08
N LEU A 184 -3.91 0.90 16.24
CA LEU A 184 -2.97 -0.20 15.95
C LEU A 184 -3.12 -1.38 16.92
N SER A 185 -3.84 -1.22 18.04
CA SER A 185 -4.24 -2.31 18.92
C SER A 185 -5.10 -3.37 18.20
N ASN A 186 -5.85 -2.98 17.16
CA ASN A 186 -6.61 -3.93 16.35
C ASN A 186 -5.71 -4.84 15.50
N ALA A 187 -4.46 -4.44 15.23
CA ALA A 187 -3.55 -5.28 14.46
C ALA A 187 -3.26 -6.61 15.17
N GLY A 188 -3.10 -6.58 16.50
CA GLY A 188 -2.90 -7.78 17.32
C GLY A 188 -4.15 -8.65 17.49
N ARG A 189 -5.30 -8.25 16.91
CA ARG A 189 -6.56 -9.03 16.92
C ARG A 189 -6.74 -9.86 15.66
N VAL A 190 -5.83 -9.72 14.68
CA VAL A 190 -5.86 -10.44 13.41
C VAL A 190 -4.58 -11.23 13.25
N GLU A 191 -4.71 -12.51 12.98
CA GLU A 191 -3.62 -13.39 12.61
C GLU A 191 -3.76 -13.79 11.14
N ALA A 192 -2.65 -13.84 10.42
CA ALA A 192 -2.63 -14.20 9.01
C ALA A 192 -1.41 -15.07 8.73
N SER A 193 -1.61 -16.14 7.97
CA SER A 193 -0.54 -17.04 7.55
C SER A 193 -0.77 -17.49 6.12
N THR A 194 0.34 -17.68 5.40
CA THR A 194 0.31 -18.13 4.01
C THR A 194 1.05 -19.43 3.85
N VAL A 195 0.51 -20.32 3.03
CA VAL A 195 1.15 -21.56 2.59
C VAL A 195 1.24 -21.53 1.07
N VAL A 196 2.39 -21.97 0.55
CA VAL A 196 2.61 -22.11 -0.90
C VAL A 196 2.38 -23.56 -1.30
N VAL A 197 1.55 -23.78 -2.32
CA VAL A 197 1.27 -25.10 -2.90
C VAL A 197 1.46 -25.00 -4.41
N GLY A 198 2.58 -25.50 -4.91
CA GLY A 198 2.96 -25.36 -6.32
C GLY A 198 3.10 -23.89 -6.73
N LYS A 199 2.28 -23.44 -7.68
CA LYS A 199 2.25 -22.04 -8.18
C LYS A 199 1.19 -21.15 -7.48
N LYS A 200 0.64 -21.64 -6.38
CA LYS A 200 -0.50 -21.02 -5.67
C LYS A 200 -0.11 -20.67 -4.24
N VAL A 201 -0.51 -19.49 -3.81
CA VAL A 201 -0.40 -19.00 -2.43
C VAL A 201 -1.79 -19.05 -1.81
N VAL A 202 -1.92 -19.75 -0.69
CA VAL A 202 -3.16 -19.86 0.09
C VAL A 202 -2.96 -19.10 1.38
N LEU A 203 -3.84 -18.13 1.63
CA LEU A 203 -3.92 -17.37 2.87
C LEU A 203 -5.02 -17.96 3.76
N SER A 204 -4.70 -18.15 5.03
CA SER A 204 -5.67 -18.26 6.12
C SER A 204 -5.49 -17.05 7.03
N ALA A 205 -6.59 -16.39 7.37
CA ALA A 205 -6.58 -15.28 8.30
C ALA A 205 -7.73 -15.41 9.30
N THR A 206 -7.46 -15.12 10.55
CA THR A 206 -8.41 -15.23 11.65
C THR A 206 -8.49 -13.90 12.37
N ALA A 207 -9.71 -13.45 12.66
CA ALA A 207 -9.97 -12.30 13.52
C ALA A 207 -10.59 -12.77 14.82
N SER A 208 -10.03 -12.34 15.95
CA SER A 208 -10.63 -12.60 17.27
C SER A 208 -11.94 -11.83 17.45
N ASP A 209 -12.77 -12.25 18.41
CA ASP A 209 -14.01 -11.55 18.79
C ASP A 209 -13.77 -10.14 19.31
N GLY A 210 -12.54 -9.85 19.78
CA GLY A 210 -12.13 -8.53 20.26
C GLY A 210 -11.78 -7.53 19.15
N LEU A 211 -11.89 -7.92 17.88
CA LEU A 211 -11.76 -6.98 16.76
C LEU A 211 -12.96 -6.01 16.76
N SER A 212 -12.70 -4.72 16.66
CA SER A 212 -13.78 -3.74 16.50
C SER A 212 -14.55 -3.97 15.20
N ILE A 213 -15.88 -3.93 15.26
CA ILE A 213 -16.75 -4.05 14.08
C ILE A 213 -16.48 -2.96 13.03
N ASP A 214 -16.06 -1.77 13.50
CA ASP A 214 -15.75 -0.61 12.66
C ASP A 214 -14.31 -0.62 12.14
N ALA A 215 -13.52 -1.65 12.47
CA ALA A 215 -12.15 -1.75 12.01
C ALA A 215 -12.07 -1.94 10.49
N HIS A 216 -13.08 -2.59 9.88
CA HIS A 216 -13.08 -2.95 8.46
C HIS A 216 -11.77 -3.63 8.03
N ALA A 217 -11.34 -4.61 8.82
CA ALA A 217 -10.08 -5.31 8.64
C ALA A 217 -10.10 -6.14 7.36
N ILE A 218 -9.03 -6.06 6.59
CA ILE A 218 -8.82 -6.84 5.39
C ILE A 218 -7.43 -7.45 5.41
N VAL A 219 -7.27 -8.61 4.77
CA VAL A 219 -5.94 -9.17 4.51
C VAL A 219 -5.78 -9.37 3.01
N GLN A 220 -4.73 -8.77 2.45
CA GLN A 220 -4.32 -8.99 1.08
C GLN A 220 -3.31 -10.15 1.05
N VAL A 221 -3.48 -11.08 0.13
CA VAL A 221 -2.46 -12.07 -0.27
C VAL A 221 -1.97 -11.72 -1.66
N GLY A 222 -0.69 -11.94 -1.92
CA GLY A 222 -0.12 -11.73 -3.23
C GLY A 222 0.95 -12.74 -3.65
N ALA A 223 1.17 -12.78 -4.95
CA ALA A 223 2.15 -13.61 -5.64
C ALA A 223 2.91 -12.77 -6.67
N GLU A 224 4.22 -12.97 -6.73
CA GLU A 224 5.10 -12.48 -7.78
C GLU A 224 5.36 -13.61 -8.76
N CYS A 225 5.04 -13.38 -10.03
CA CYS A 225 4.99 -14.40 -11.07
C CYS A 225 5.93 -14.03 -12.21
N ALA A 226 7.00 -14.79 -12.40
CA ALA A 226 7.88 -14.65 -13.56
C ALA A 226 7.39 -15.52 -14.73
N PRO A 227 7.56 -15.09 -15.99
CA PRO A 227 7.18 -15.87 -17.18
C PRO A 227 7.97 -17.17 -17.35
#